data_AF-A0A975JBY0-F1
#
_entry.id   AF-A0A975JBY0-F1
#
_cell.length_a   1.000
_cell.length_b   1.000
_cell.length_c   1.000
_cell.angle_alpha   90.00
_cell.angle_beta   90.00
_cell.angle_gamma   90.00
#
_symmetry.space_group_name_H-M   'P 1'
#
loop_
_entity.id
_entity.type
_entity.pdbx_description
1 polymer ?
#
loop_
_entity_poly.entity_id
_entity_poly.type
_entity_poly.pdbx_seq_one_letter_code
_entity_poly.pdbx_strand_id
1 'polypeptide(L)'
;MIKTLPAFFILAALAACAAPGIDANAVTFTTEGKTFKGEAGADISVDALQDDRLYGLCPGTPEVRDLTITRRPDGSVAFSGRCA
;
A
#
# COMPACT_ATOMS: atom_id res chain seq x y z
N MET A 1 -55.40 -5.57 18.98
CA MET A 1 -54.07 -5.22 19.53
C MET A 1 -53.15 -4.93 18.35
N ILE A 2 -52.73 -3.67 18.17
CA ILE A 2 -51.72 -3.26 17.18
C ILE A 2 -50.45 -2.91 17.97
N LYS A 3 -49.30 -3.51 17.61
CA LYS A 3 -47.99 -2.84 17.64
C LYS A 3 -46.90 -3.72 17.00
N THR A 4 -46.53 -3.33 15.78
CA THR A 4 -45.14 -3.17 15.29
C THR A 4 -44.07 -4.12 15.83
N LEU A 5 -43.55 -4.97 14.94
CA LEU A 5 -42.13 -5.35 14.98
C LEU A 5 -41.38 -4.53 13.91
N PRO A 6 -40.37 -3.73 14.29
CA PRO A 6 -39.63 -2.90 13.36
C PRO A 6 -38.60 -3.72 12.58
N ALA A 7 -38.59 -3.46 11.28
CA ALA A 7 -37.43 -3.12 10.46
C ALA A 7 -36.02 -3.51 10.97
N PHE A 8 -35.32 -4.23 10.10
CA PHE A 8 -34.03 -3.81 9.56
C PHE A 8 -32.86 -3.74 10.56
N PHE A 9 -32.02 -4.76 10.55
CA PHE A 9 -30.59 -4.54 10.80
C PHE A 9 -29.81 -5.13 9.63
N ILE A 10 -29.36 -4.21 8.79
CA ILE A 10 -28.35 -4.38 7.76
C ILE A 10 -27.22 -5.21 8.35
N LEU A 11 -27.04 -6.42 7.83
CA LEU A 11 -25.86 -7.21 8.10
C LEU A 11 -24.67 -6.43 7.54
N ALA A 12 -23.81 -6.03 8.46
CA ALA A 12 -22.57 -5.29 8.31
C ALA A 12 -22.04 -5.27 6.87
N ALA A 13 -21.97 -4.07 6.31
CA ALA A 13 -21.05 -3.76 5.24
C ALA A 13 -19.67 -4.28 5.64
N LEU A 14 -19.27 -5.41 5.05
CA LEU A 14 -17.85 -5.60 4.78
C LEU A 14 -17.49 -4.44 3.88
N ALA A 15 -16.97 -3.38 4.50
CA ALA A 15 -15.98 -2.55 3.86
C ALA A 15 -14.81 -3.49 3.51
N ALA A 16 -14.98 -4.27 2.45
CA ALA A 16 -13.92 -4.40 1.49
C ALA A 16 -13.62 -2.96 1.11
N CYS A 17 -12.67 -2.36 1.82
CA CYS A 17 -11.87 -1.31 1.26
C CYS A 17 -11.33 -1.99 0.00
N ALA A 18 -12.04 -1.79 -1.14
CA ALA A 18 -11.46 -2.01 -2.43
C ALA A 18 -10.24 -1.12 -2.37
N ALA A 19 -9.09 -1.74 -2.07
CA ALA A 19 -7.82 -1.07 -2.20
C ALA A 19 -7.90 -0.47 -3.60
N PRO A 20 -7.92 0.87 -3.75
CA PRO A 20 -7.99 1.46 -5.07
C PRO A 20 -6.83 0.80 -5.82
N GLY A 21 -7.17 0.03 -6.86
CA GLY A 21 -6.17 -0.73 -7.59
C GLY A 21 -5.10 0.28 -7.99
N ILE A 22 -3.88 0.06 -7.52
CA ILE A 22 -2.75 0.90 -7.90
C ILE A 22 -2.69 0.80 -9.43
N ASP A 23 -2.83 1.92 -10.14
CA ASP A 23 -2.69 1.91 -11.59
C ASP A 23 -1.37 1.23 -11.96
N ALA A 24 -1.34 0.48 -13.06
CA ALA A 24 -0.21 -0.38 -13.39
C ALA A 24 1.16 0.38 -13.44
N ASN A 25 1.12 1.69 -13.70
CA ASN A 25 2.27 2.59 -13.75
C ASN A 25 2.36 3.56 -12.56
N ALA A 26 1.44 3.48 -11.60
CA ALA A 26 1.46 4.31 -10.41
C ALA A 26 2.32 3.69 -9.32
N VAL A 27 2.86 4.56 -8.48
CA VAL A 27 3.47 4.16 -7.22
C VAL A 27 2.94 5.07 -6.14
N THR A 28 2.46 4.44 -5.07
CA THR A 28 2.01 5.12 -3.88
C THR A 28 2.87 4.69 -2.72
N PHE A 29 3.11 5.60 -1.80
CA PHE A 29 3.83 5.29 -0.58
C PHE A 29 3.40 6.24 0.52
N THR A 30 3.64 5.81 1.74
CA THR A 30 3.50 6.60 2.95
C THR A 30 4.80 6.51 3.73
N THR A 31 5.16 7.62 4.36
CA THR A 31 6.32 7.74 5.24
C THR A 31 5.83 8.10 6.62
N GLU A 32 6.27 7.35 7.62
CA GLU A 32 5.99 7.62 9.04
C GLU A 32 7.32 7.61 9.80
N GLY A 33 7.79 8.81 10.18
CA GLY A 33 9.11 8.98 10.79
C GLY A 33 10.22 8.49 9.86
N LYS A 34 11.01 7.51 10.33
CA LYS A 34 12.08 6.86 9.56
C LYS A 34 11.60 5.64 8.76
N THR A 35 10.31 5.32 8.78
CA THR A 35 9.78 4.13 8.10
C THR A 35 9.01 4.54 6.86
N PHE A 36 9.05 3.71 5.82
CA PHE A 36 8.21 3.89 4.65
C PHE A 36 7.58 2.57 4.22
N LYS A 37 6.40 2.66 3.63
CA LYS A 37 5.66 1.54 3.04
C LYS A 37 4.94 2.02 1.80
N GLY A 38 4.82 1.17 0.80
CA GLY A 38 4.17 1.56 -0.44
C GLY A 38 3.88 0.39 -1.34
N GLU A 39 3.21 0.72 -2.44
CA GLU A 39 2.79 -0.20 -3.47
C GLU A 39 3.03 0.42 -4.83
N ALA A 40 3.57 -0.38 -5.73
CA ALA A 40 3.80 -0.05 -7.12
C ALA A 40 2.93 -0.95 -8.01
N GLY A 41 2.44 -0.38 -9.09
CA GLY A 41 1.64 -1.09 -10.08
C GLY A 41 2.42 -2.19 -10.79
N ALA A 42 1.69 -3.04 -11.52
CA ALA A 42 2.23 -4.26 -12.12
C ALA A 42 3.33 -4.04 -13.17
N ASP A 43 3.36 -2.87 -13.82
CA ASP A 43 4.33 -2.54 -14.87
C ASP A 43 5.68 -2.07 -14.28
N ILE A 44 5.74 -1.81 -12.97
CA ILE A 44 6.96 -1.38 -12.29
C ILE A 44 7.83 -2.60 -11.96
N SER A 45 9.08 -2.59 -12.40
CA SER A 45 10.05 -3.62 -12.03
C SER A 45 10.58 -3.39 -10.62
N VAL A 46 11.00 -4.47 -9.96
CA VAL A 46 11.63 -4.38 -8.62
C VAL A 46 12.94 -3.61 -8.70
N ASP A 47 13.72 -3.84 -9.76
CA ASP A 47 14.99 -3.15 -9.99
C ASP A 47 14.77 -1.63 -10.15
N ALA A 48 13.71 -1.20 -10.85
CA ALA A 48 13.36 0.22 -10.99
C ALA A 48 12.92 0.88 -9.67
N LEU A 49 12.40 0.10 -8.71
CA LEU A 49 12.15 0.61 -7.36
C LEU A 49 13.48 0.79 -6.60
N GLN A 50 14.38 -0.19 -6.70
CA GLN A 50 15.65 -0.18 -5.99
C GLN A 50 16.61 0.89 -6.47
N ASP A 51 16.71 1.17 -7.78
CA ASP A 51 17.77 2.02 -8.32
C ASP A 51 17.64 3.51 -7.98
N ASP A 52 16.43 4.09 -8.01
CA ASP A 52 16.27 5.55 -7.87
C ASP A 52 15.09 5.98 -6.98
N ARG A 53 14.00 5.20 -6.96
CA ARG A 53 12.74 5.69 -6.39
C ARG A 53 12.67 5.49 -4.88
N LEU A 54 13.26 4.42 -4.34
CA LEU A 54 13.28 4.17 -2.90
C LEU A 54 14.33 4.99 -2.16
N TYR A 55 15.46 5.31 -2.79
CA TYR A 55 16.48 6.18 -2.21
C TYR A 55 15.99 7.61 -2.01
N GLY A 56 15.12 8.10 -2.91
CA GLY A 56 14.45 9.39 -2.75
C GLY A 56 13.45 9.47 -1.59
N LEU A 57 13.08 8.32 -0.98
CA LEU A 57 12.13 8.28 0.14
C LEU A 57 12.77 8.65 1.49
N CYS A 58 14.10 8.63 1.58
CA CYS A 58 14.83 8.90 2.81
C CYS A 58 15.47 10.29 2.77
N PRO A 59 14.80 11.32 3.35
CA PRO A 59 15.33 12.68 3.34
C PRO A 59 16.60 12.77 4.20
N GLY A 60 17.71 13.19 3.60
CA GLY A 60 18.97 13.47 4.29
C GLY A 60 19.96 12.29 4.36
N THR A 61 19.51 11.05 4.22
CA THR A 61 20.37 9.86 4.13
C THR A 61 19.85 8.91 3.04
N PRO A 62 20.64 8.59 2.00
CA PRO A 62 20.21 7.62 0.99
C PRO A 62 20.27 6.17 1.49
N GLU A 63 20.66 5.90 2.74
CA GLU A 63 20.75 4.53 3.24
C GLU A 63 19.37 4.01 3.65
N VAL A 64 18.85 3.06 2.88
CA VAL A 64 17.67 2.27 3.23
C VAL A 64 18.12 1.00 3.94
N ARG A 65 17.53 0.74 5.12
CA ARG A 65 17.68 -0.48 5.92
C ARG A 65 16.37 -1.26 5.94
N ASP A 66 16.48 -2.56 6.21
CA ASP A 66 15.35 -3.49 6.32
C ASP A 66 14.40 -3.46 5.10
N LEU A 67 14.96 -3.21 3.91
CA LEU A 67 14.19 -3.14 2.68
C LEU A 67 13.56 -4.50 2.39
N THR A 68 12.24 -4.51 2.33
CA THR A 68 11.43 -5.67 1.94
C THR A 68 10.65 -5.31 0.70
N ILE A 69 10.74 -6.15 -0.33
CA ILE A 69 9.99 -6.01 -1.58
C ILE A 69 9.32 -7.34 -1.89
N THR A 70 8.00 -7.31 -2.13
CA THR A 70 7.19 -8.50 -2.38
C THR A 70 6.32 -8.27 -3.60
N ARG A 71 6.50 -9.10 -4.63
CA ARG A 71 5.58 -9.13 -5.78
C ARG A 71 4.33 -9.92 -5.43
N ARG A 72 3.17 -9.36 -5.74
CA ARG A 72 1.86 -9.96 -5.49
C ARG A 72 1.37 -10.77 -6.69
N PRO A 73 0.37 -11.65 -6.49
CA PRO A 73 -0.21 -12.44 -7.58
C PRO A 73 -0.87 -11.61 -8.69
N ASP A 74 -1.31 -10.39 -8.38
CA ASP A 74 -1.90 -9.44 -9.34
C ASP A 74 -0.83 -8.67 -10.15
N GLY A 75 0.45 -8.99 -9.95
CA GLY A 75 1.57 -8.34 -10.60
C GLY A 75 2.08 -7.10 -9.86
N SER A 76 1.31 -6.49 -8.96
CA SER A 76 1.74 -5.33 -8.18
C SER A 76 2.94 -5.67 -7.27
N VAL A 77 3.66 -4.64 -6.83
CA VAL A 77 4.83 -4.79 -5.96
C VAL A 77 4.60 -4.00 -4.68
N ALA A 78 4.55 -4.70 -3.55
CA ALA A 78 4.59 -4.08 -2.25
C ALA A 78 6.04 -3.85 -1.82
N PHE A 79 6.34 -2.71 -1.22
CA PHE A 79 7.66 -2.42 -0.67
C PHE A 79 7.55 -1.74 0.69
N SER A 80 8.55 -1.96 1.54
CA SER A 80 8.68 -1.28 2.83
C SER A 80 10.12 -1.27 3.27
N GLY A 81 10.48 -0.29 4.10
CA GLY A 81 11.83 -0.19 4.63
C GLY A 81 11.94 0.90 5.69
N ARG A 82 13.18 1.15 6.11
CA ARG A 82 13.52 2.20 7.06
C ARG A 82 14.70 3.01 6.56
N CYS A 83 14.69 4.31 6.79
CA CYS A 83 15.85 5.17 6.60
C CYS A 83 16.82 5.01 7.77
N ALA A 84 18.12 4.99 7.48
CA ALA A 84 19.17 4.96 8.52
C ALA A 84 19.15 6.23 9.39
#